data_AF-A0A7Y6Y9K3-F1
#
_entry.id   AF-A0A7Y6Y9K3-F1
#
_cell.length_a   1.000
_cell.length_b   1.000
_cell.length_c   1.000
_cell.angle_alpha   90.00
_cell.angle_beta   90.00
_cell.angle_gamma   90.00
#
_symmetry.space_group_name_H-M   'P 1'
#
loop_
_entity.id
_entity.type
_entity.pdbx_description
1 polymer ?
#
loop_
_entity_poly.entity_id
_entity_poly.type
_entity_poly.pdbx_seq_one_letter_code
_entity_poly.pdbx_strand_id
1 'polypeptide(L)'
;VDKIAKVIANQPQVLARLLQIANSAMFGFTTPSKDAQHVIMRLGLDMVKHLVLFSGLFSANNQRISEDLMSQLAQESQNYTARLQELAERARYPATLKSSIWVAGLMHNIGKLVILNCEASADIDPQRLQTEYPNAGALLLMLWGFPDEITRAISLQGAQSLEASEHKLVQLLNAAQWLGRADFANAMLDRIDDLDLREACLQFAS
;
A
#
# COMPACT_ATOMS: atom_id res chain seq x y z
N VAL A 1 12.13 -0.77 22.05
CA VAL A 1 12.13 0.52 21.31
C VAL A 1 13.52 1.15 21.25
N ASP A 2 14.20 1.31 22.39
CA ASP A 2 15.48 2.06 22.47
C ASP A 2 16.63 1.53 21.61
N LYS A 3 16.77 0.20 21.47
CA LYS A 3 17.78 -0.39 20.57
C LYS A 3 17.56 0.01 19.11
N ILE A 4 16.31 0.02 18.65
CA ILE A 4 15.95 0.36 17.27
C ILE A 4 16.08 1.86 17.04
N ALA A 5 15.66 2.68 18.01
CA ALA A 5 15.87 4.12 17.97
C ALA A 5 17.37 4.48 17.80
N LYS A 6 18.26 3.78 18.50
CA LYS A 6 19.72 3.95 18.35
C LYS A 6 20.23 3.55 16.96
N VAL A 7 19.74 2.44 16.39
CA VAL A 7 20.12 2.00 15.04
C VAL A 7 19.68 3.04 13.99
N ILE A 8 18.43 3.54 14.10
CA ILE A 8 17.90 4.58 13.21
C ILE A 8 18.66 5.90 13.38
N ALA A 9 19.00 6.28 14.61
CA ALA A 9 19.77 7.50 14.89
C ALA A 9 21.18 7.48 14.28
N ASN A 10 21.78 6.30 14.12
CA ASN A 10 23.07 6.12 13.44
C ASN A 10 22.96 6.18 11.90
N GLN A 11 21.75 6.34 11.35
CA GLN A 11 21.48 6.47 9.92
C GLN A 11 20.76 7.79 9.65
N PRO A 12 21.48 8.93 9.55
CA PRO A 12 20.89 10.27 9.50
C PRO A 12 19.87 10.47 8.36
N GLN A 13 20.10 9.81 7.22
CA GLN A 13 19.22 9.88 6.03
C GLN A 13 17.85 9.22 6.31
N VAL A 14 17.88 8.04 6.94
CA VAL A 14 16.68 7.30 7.34
C VAL A 14 15.92 8.05 8.44
N LEU A 15 16.63 8.57 9.45
CA LEU A 15 16.02 9.38 10.50
C LEU A 15 15.36 10.64 9.95
N ALA A 16 16.02 11.38 9.04
CA ALA A 16 15.46 12.59 8.44
C ALA A 16 14.16 12.30 7.67
N ARG A 17 14.13 11.21 6.90
CA ARG A 17 12.93 10.79 6.16
C ARG A 17 11.79 10.39 7.10
N LEU A 18 12.10 9.64 8.15
CA LEU A 18 11.12 9.26 9.16
C LEU A 18 10.55 10.47 9.91
N LEU A 19 11.38 11.46 10.24
CA LEU A 19 10.94 12.71 10.86
C LEU A 19 10.05 13.53 9.92
N GLN A 20 10.40 13.62 8.64
CA GLN A 20 9.58 14.30 7.63
C GLN A 20 8.18 13.66 7.52
N ILE A 21 8.12 12.33 7.47
CA ILE A 21 6.86 11.58 7.40
C ILE A 21 6.05 11.77 8.70
N ALA A 22 6.68 11.58 9.86
CA ALA A 22 6.04 11.73 11.17
C ALA A 22 5.52 13.14 11.47
N ASN A 23 6.09 14.16 10.82
CA ASN A 23 5.72 15.57 10.99
C ASN A 23 4.85 16.10 9.84
N SER A 24 4.52 15.25 8.87
CA SER A 24 3.64 15.64 7.77
C SER A 24 2.20 15.87 8.25
N ALA A 25 1.47 16.72 7.53
CA ALA A 25 0.06 17.00 7.82
C ALA A 25 -0.81 15.74 7.83
N MET A 26 -0.36 14.66 7.18
CA MET A 26 -1.01 13.35 7.12
C MET A 26 -1.31 12.78 8.52
N PHE A 27 -0.45 13.01 9.50
CA PHE A 27 -0.62 12.45 10.85
C PHE A 27 -1.19 13.44 11.87
N GLY A 28 -1.46 14.69 11.47
CA GLY A 28 -2.25 15.64 12.25
C GLY A 28 -1.71 16.01 13.65
N PHE A 29 -0.43 15.75 13.94
CA PHE A 29 0.13 16.01 15.27
C PHE A 29 0.46 17.50 15.48
N THR A 30 0.08 18.04 16.64
CA THR A 30 0.26 19.47 17.00
C THR A 30 1.69 19.85 17.37
N THR A 31 2.52 18.88 17.73
CA THR A 31 3.94 19.09 18.06
C THR A 31 4.81 18.31 17.08
N PRO A 32 5.98 18.79 16.65
CA PRO A 32 6.86 18.03 15.77
C PRO A 32 7.70 16.99 16.55
N SER A 33 7.86 15.81 15.96
CA SER A 33 8.83 14.78 16.36
C SER A 33 10.25 15.29 16.10
N LYS A 34 11.16 15.03 17.03
CA LYS A 34 12.54 15.57 16.99
C LYS A 34 13.63 14.49 16.96
N ASP A 35 13.28 13.25 17.27
CA ASP A 35 14.21 12.12 17.35
C ASP A 35 13.53 10.80 16.97
N ALA A 36 14.33 9.75 16.80
CA ALA A 36 13.86 8.42 16.41
C ALA A 36 12.88 7.81 17.43
N GLN A 37 13.03 8.12 18.71
CA GLN A 37 12.21 7.57 19.78
C GLN A 37 10.80 8.17 19.74
N HIS A 38 10.69 9.49 19.55
CA HIS A 38 9.43 10.20 19.32
C HIS A 38 8.73 9.74 18.05
N VAL A 39 9.47 9.53 16.96
CA VAL A 39 8.91 8.96 15.71
C VAL A 39 8.32 7.58 15.97
N ILE A 40 9.05 6.67 16.62
CA ILE A 40 8.59 5.31 16.93
C ILE A 40 7.35 5.32 17.82
N MET A 41 7.32 6.20 18.83
CA MET A 41 6.19 6.32 19.74
C MET A 41 4.92 6.81 19.03
N ARG A 42 5.06 7.68 18.02
CA ARG A 42 3.93 8.26 17.29
C ARG A 42 3.40 7.39 16.16
N LEU A 43 4.32 6.91 15.33
CA LEU A 43 3.96 6.10 14.17
C LEU A 43 3.69 4.64 14.57
N GLY A 44 4.19 4.22 15.73
CA GLY A 44 4.24 2.82 16.11
C GLY A 44 5.48 2.14 15.53
N LEU A 45 6.00 1.17 16.27
CA LEU A 45 7.25 0.50 15.91
C LEU A 45 7.15 -0.24 14.57
N ASP A 46 6.00 -0.84 14.26
CA ASP A 46 5.84 -1.61 13.03
C ASP A 46 5.78 -0.70 11.80
N MET A 47 5.07 0.43 11.88
CA MET A 47 5.11 1.45 10.83
C MET A 47 6.52 1.98 10.59
N VAL A 48 7.29 2.22 11.66
CA VAL A 48 8.69 2.65 11.52
C VAL A 48 9.55 1.58 10.83
N LYS A 49 9.41 0.29 11.18
CA LYS A 49 10.13 -0.80 10.49
C LYS A 49 9.79 -0.81 9.00
N HIS A 50 8.51 -0.70 8.65
CA HIS A 50 8.07 -0.67 7.25
C HIS A 50 8.65 0.54 6.50
N LEU A 51 8.68 1.72 7.13
CA LEU A 51 9.24 2.93 6.53
C LEU A 51 10.77 2.89 6.39
N VAL A 52 11.49 2.22 7.29
CA VAL A 52 12.95 2.01 7.19
C VAL A 52 13.27 1.00 6.09
N LEU A 53 12.50 -0.07 5.97
CA LEU A 53 12.64 -1.03 4.87
C LEU A 53 12.33 -0.35 3.53
N PHE A 54 11.26 0.46 3.49
CA PHE A 54 10.90 1.30 2.36
C PHE A 54 12.04 2.26 1.99
N SER A 55 12.60 3.02 2.94
CA SER A 55 13.73 3.93 2.66
C SER A 55 14.98 3.20 2.19
N GLY A 56 15.22 1.97 2.66
CA GLY A 56 16.30 1.10 2.19
C GLY A 56 16.19 0.75 0.70
N LEU A 57 14.97 0.58 0.16
CA LEU A 57 14.75 0.39 -1.28
C LEU A 57 15.14 1.62 -2.12
N PHE A 58 15.06 2.83 -1.54
CA PHE A 58 15.42 4.09 -2.21
C PHE A 58 16.86 4.54 -1.95
N SER A 59 17.52 4.01 -0.91
CA SER A 59 18.87 4.42 -0.52
C SER A 59 19.98 3.79 -1.38
N ALA A 60 19.66 2.76 -2.15
CA ALA A 60 20.64 2.09 -3.01
C ALA A 60 20.70 2.74 -4.39
N ASN A 61 21.34 3.91 -4.51
CA ASN A 61 21.99 4.39 -5.74
C ASN A 61 21.21 4.23 -7.09
N ASN A 62 19.88 4.31 -7.07
CA ASN A 62 19.04 3.95 -8.21
C ASN A 62 18.81 5.16 -9.12
N GLN A 63 19.77 5.45 -10.00
CA GLN A 63 19.62 6.39 -11.12
C GLN A 63 18.58 5.95 -12.18
N ARG A 64 17.83 4.85 -11.95
CA ARG A 64 16.92 4.24 -12.94
C ARG A 64 15.46 4.67 -12.82
N ILE A 65 15.02 5.12 -11.65
CA ILE A 65 13.63 5.55 -11.41
C ILE A 65 13.64 7.06 -11.18
N SER A 66 12.89 7.80 -12.01
CA SER A 66 12.79 9.25 -11.88
C SER A 66 12.00 9.66 -10.63
N GLU A 67 12.31 10.83 -10.08
CA GLU A 67 11.54 11.42 -8.97
C GLU A 67 10.06 11.63 -9.35
N ASP A 68 9.78 11.91 -10.62
CA ASP A 68 8.42 12.00 -11.15
C ASP A 68 7.68 10.67 -11.08
N LEU A 69 8.32 9.57 -11.50
CA LEU A 69 7.73 8.24 -11.44
C LEU A 69 7.49 7.80 -9.98
N MET A 70 8.43 8.13 -9.10
CA MET A 70 8.27 7.93 -7.65
C MET A 70 7.05 8.67 -7.09
N SER A 71 6.88 9.94 -7.49
CA SER A 71 5.77 10.78 -7.05
C SER A 71 4.43 10.27 -7.60
N GLN A 72 4.41 9.81 -8.86
CA GLN A 72 3.23 9.20 -9.48
C GLN A 72 2.81 7.93 -8.76
N LEU A 73 3.74 7.02 -8.45
CA LEU A 73 3.44 5.77 -7.73
C LEU A 73 2.95 6.05 -6.30
N ALA A 74 3.52 7.04 -5.62
CA ALA A 74 3.04 7.46 -4.30
C ALA A 74 1.61 8.03 -4.37
N GLN A 75 1.32 8.87 -5.36
CA GLN A 75 -0.02 9.43 -5.56
C GLN A 75 -1.04 8.34 -5.92
N GLU A 76 -0.66 7.37 -6.76
CA GLU A 76 -1.47 6.19 -7.09
C GLU A 76 -1.87 5.43 -5.81
N SER A 77 -0.89 5.12 -4.96
CA SER A 77 -1.13 4.44 -3.67
C SER A 77 -2.00 5.24 -2.73
N GLN A 78 -1.82 6.55 -2.64
CA GLN A 78 -2.67 7.41 -1.81
C GLN A 78 -4.12 7.42 -2.29
N ASN A 79 -4.33 7.63 -3.59
CA ASN A 79 -5.66 7.65 -4.20
C ASN A 79 -6.37 6.29 -4.03
N TYR A 80 -5.63 5.20 -4.23
CA TYR A 80 -6.15 3.85 -4.04
C TYR A 80 -6.52 3.57 -2.58
N THR A 81 -5.65 3.96 -1.64
CA THR A 81 -5.92 3.83 -0.19
C THR A 81 -7.13 4.64 0.25
N ALA A 82 -7.31 5.84 -0.28
CA ALA A 82 -8.48 6.67 0.02
C ALA A 82 -9.79 5.97 -0.41
N ARG A 83 -9.84 5.43 -1.64
CA ARG A 83 -10.99 4.64 -2.12
C ARG A 83 -11.26 3.43 -1.23
N LEU A 84 -10.21 2.73 -0.82
CA LEU A 84 -10.32 1.57 0.06
C LEU A 84 -10.92 1.92 1.42
N GLN A 85 -10.48 3.02 2.04
CA GLN A 85 -11.00 3.47 3.33
C GLN A 85 -12.47 3.87 3.23
N GLU A 86 -12.84 4.59 2.17
CA GLU A 86 -14.22 4.99 1.93
C GLU A 86 -15.15 3.78 1.73
N LEU A 87 -14.73 2.80 0.92
CA LEU A 87 -15.48 1.56 0.74
C LEU A 87 -15.60 0.76 2.04
N ALA A 88 -14.51 0.66 2.81
CA ALA A 88 -14.52 -0.04 4.10
C ALA A 88 -15.43 0.64 5.13
N GLU A 89 -15.54 1.97 5.08
CA GLU A 89 -16.48 2.74 5.91
C GLU A 89 -17.93 2.47 5.52
N ARG A 90 -18.24 2.55 4.23
CA ARG A 90 -19.59 2.27 3.70
C ARG A 90 -20.02 0.83 3.96
N ALA A 91 -19.09 -0.13 3.84
CA ALA A 91 -19.30 -1.56 4.14
C ALA A 91 -19.26 -1.88 5.65
N ARG A 92 -19.10 -0.87 6.52
CA ARG A 92 -19.11 -1.00 7.99
C ARG A 92 -18.09 -2.02 8.52
N TYR A 93 -16.94 -2.14 7.87
CA TYR A 93 -15.90 -3.06 8.29
C TYR A 93 -15.29 -2.66 9.65
N PRO A 94 -14.92 -3.64 10.49
CA PRO A 94 -14.40 -3.38 11.83
C PRO A 94 -13.05 -2.67 11.76
N ALA A 95 -12.74 -1.89 12.80
CA ALA A 95 -11.49 -1.12 12.89
C ALA A 95 -10.23 -2.00 12.77
N THR A 96 -10.29 -3.25 13.24
CA THR A 96 -9.21 -4.24 13.11
C THR A 96 -8.88 -4.57 11.66
N LEU A 97 -9.87 -4.55 10.75
CA LEU A 97 -9.65 -4.79 9.33
C LEU A 97 -9.18 -3.52 8.62
N LYS A 98 -9.62 -2.32 9.06
CA LYS A 98 -9.23 -1.03 8.46
C LYS A 98 -7.73 -0.77 8.47
N SER A 99 -6.99 -1.25 9.48
CA SER A 99 -5.53 -1.15 9.51
C SER A 99 -4.88 -1.99 8.42
N SER A 100 -5.31 -3.24 8.23
CA SER A 100 -4.80 -4.11 7.15
C SER A 100 -5.15 -3.55 5.77
N ILE A 101 -6.34 -2.96 5.63
CA ILE A 101 -6.79 -2.26 4.41
C ILE A 101 -5.89 -1.08 4.07
N TRP A 102 -5.57 -0.24 5.06
CA TRP A 102 -4.72 0.92 4.85
C TRP A 102 -3.31 0.52 4.40
N VAL A 103 -2.73 -0.47 5.07
CA VAL A 103 -1.41 -1.01 4.73
C VAL A 103 -1.41 -1.63 3.33
N ALA A 104 -2.40 -2.48 3.03
CA ALA A 104 -2.52 -3.10 1.71
C ALA A 104 -2.68 -2.05 0.61
N GLY A 105 -3.48 -1.00 0.84
CA GLY A 105 -3.65 0.10 -0.11
C GLY A 105 -2.36 0.84 -0.42
N LEU A 106 -1.57 1.16 0.61
CA LEU A 106 -0.30 1.87 0.39
C LEU A 106 0.74 1.02 -0.32
N MET A 107 0.74 -0.29 -0.06
CA MET A 107 1.72 -1.22 -0.59
C MET A 107 1.31 -1.83 -1.93
N HIS A 108 0.12 -1.52 -2.45
CA HIS A 108 -0.47 -2.23 -3.59
C HIS A 108 0.43 -2.28 -4.83
N ASN A 109 1.16 -1.20 -5.13
CA ASN A 109 2.01 -1.06 -6.31
C ASN A 109 3.51 -1.19 -5.98
N ILE A 110 3.90 -1.63 -4.77
CA ILE A 110 5.31 -1.75 -4.36
C ILE A 110 6.09 -2.68 -5.29
N GLY A 111 5.44 -3.70 -5.86
CA GLY A 111 6.05 -4.59 -6.84
C GLY A 111 6.46 -3.89 -8.14
N LYS A 112 5.82 -2.77 -8.51
CA LYS A 112 6.24 -1.99 -9.67
C LYS A 112 7.64 -1.42 -9.44
N LEU A 113 7.92 -0.96 -8.22
CA LEU A 113 9.25 -0.47 -7.84
C LEU A 113 10.31 -1.57 -7.87
N VAL A 114 9.96 -2.79 -7.45
CA VAL A 114 10.86 -3.94 -7.53
C VAL A 114 11.26 -4.20 -8.99
N ILE A 115 10.27 -4.32 -9.88
CA ILE A 115 10.50 -4.65 -11.30
C ILE A 115 11.25 -3.52 -12.00
N LEU A 116 10.82 -2.26 -11.82
CA LEU A 116 11.45 -1.07 -12.43
C LEU A 116 12.87 -0.81 -11.91
N ASN A 117 13.25 -1.44 -10.80
CA ASN A 117 14.63 -1.37 -10.32
C ASN A 117 15.52 -2.45 -10.92
N CYS A 118 14.96 -3.65 -11.14
CA CYS A 118 15.66 -4.77 -11.75
C CYS A 118 15.85 -4.57 -13.27
N GLU A 119 14.85 -4.02 -13.95
CA GLU A 119 14.82 -3.80 -15.40
C GLU A 119 14.75 -2.29 -15.70
N ALA A 120 15.32 -1.82 -16.82
CA ALA A 120 15.19 -0.42 -17.21
C ALA A 120 13.74 -0.14 -17.64
N SER A 121 13.18 1.01 -17.23
CA SER A 121 11.77 1.35 -17.51
C SER A 121 11.39 1.37 -19.00
N ALA A 122 12.36 1.61 -19.90
CA ALA A 122 12.16 1.63 -21.34
C ALA A 122 11.96 0.23 -21.97
N ASP A 123 12.41 -0.83 -21.28
CA ASP A 123 12.41 -2.21 -21.81
C ASP A 123 11.24 -3.05 -21.28
N ILE A 124 10.47 -2.51 -20.33
CA ILE A 124 9.37 -3.23 -19.68
C ILE A 124 8.08 -3.02 -20.48
N ASP A 125 7.54 -4.13 -20.99
CA ASP A 125 6.19 -4.15 -21.54
C ASP A 125 5.16 -3.76 -20.44
N PRO A 126 4.37 -2.70 -20.64
CA PRO A 126 3.34 -2.29 -19.68
C PRO A 126 2.36 -3.42 -19.32
N GLN A 127 2.00 -4.29 -20.26
CA GLN A 127 1.10 -5.41 -19.97
C GLN A 127 1.74 -6.42 -19.04
N ARG A 128 3.00 -6.79 -19.32
CA ARG A 128 3.81 -7.63 -18.44
C ARG A 128 3.98 -7.03 -17.05
N LEU A 129 4.22 -5.71 -16.96
CA LEU A 129 4.31 -5.03 -15.67
C LEU A 129 3.03 -5.22 -14.88
N GLN A 130 1.85 -5.02 -15.49
CA GLN A 130 0.55 -5.15 -14.83
C GLN A 130 0.26 -6.57 -14.31
N THR A 131 0.79 -7.61 -14.95
CA THR A 131 0.60 -9.00 -14.52
C THR A 131 1.63 -9.47 -13.50
N GLU A 132 2.85 -8.94 -13.52
CA GLU A 132 3.94 -9.40 -12.65
C GLU A 132 4.06 -8.62 -11.34
N TYR A 133 3.73 -7.32 -11.32
CA TYR A 133 3.90 -6.50 -10.12
C TYR A 133 3.13 -6.98 -8.89
N PRO A 134 1.91 -7.56 -8.99
CA PRO A 134 1.20 -8.08 -7.81
C PRO A 134 2.01 -9.16 -7.09
N ASN A 135 2.55 -10.11 -7.84
CA ASN A 135 3.35 -11.21 -7.30
C ASN A 135 4.69 -10.72 -6.78
N ALA A 136 5.36 -9.81 -7.49
CA ALA A 136 6.60 -9.20 -7.02
C ALA A 136 6.40 -8.45 -5.69
N GLY A 137 5.30 -7.71 -5.57
CA GLY A 137 4.93 -7.00 -4.35
C GLY A 137 4.61 -7.94 -3.20
N ALA A 138 3.80 -8.98 -3.45
CA ALA A 138 3.45 -9.98 -2.44
C ALA A 138 4.69 -10.74 -1.92
N LEU A 139 5.60 -11.15 -2.80
CA LEU A 139 6.85 -11.81 -2.42
C LEU A 139 7.71 -10.89 -1.54
N LEU A 140 7.84 -9.62 -1.90
CA LEU A 140 8.57 -8.64 -1.10
C LEU A 140 7.94 -8.49 0.30
N LEU A 141 6.63 -8.32 0.37
CA LEU A 141 5.91 -8.17 1.64
C LEU A 141 6.01 -9.42 2.52
N MET A 142 6.00 -10.61 1.91
CA MET A 142 6.22 -11.88 2.61
C MET A 142 7.64 -11.95 3.19
N LEU A 143 8.66 -11.56 2.43
CA LEU A 143 10.05 -11.47 2.92
C LEU A 143 10.19 -10.45 4.05
N TRP A 144 9.37 -9.40 4.05
CA TRP A 144 9.31 -8.38 5.10
C TRP A 144 8.50 -8.80 6.33
N GLY A 145 7.88 -9.99 6.30
CA GLY A 145 7.12 -10.55 7.42
C GLY A 145 5.73 -9.95 7.60
N PHE A 146 5.13 -9.41 6.54
CA PHE A 146 3.72 -8.99 6.58
C PHE A 146 2.79 -10.21 6.77
N PRO A 147 1.63 -10.02 7.40
CA PRO A 147 0.63 -11.07 7.54
C PRO A 147 0.19 -11.68 6.20
N ASP A 148 -0.08 -12.99 6.20
CA ASP A 148 -0.51 -13.73 5.01
C ASP A 148 -1.76 -13.11 4.36
N GLU A 149 -2.68 -12.57 5.17
CA GLU A 149 -3.86 -11.87 4.68
C GLU A 149 -3.51 -10.69 3.75
N ILE A 150 -2.45 -9.94 4.05
CA ILE A 150 -2.01 -8.79 3.25
C ILE A 150 -1.27 -9.29 2.01
N THR A 151 -0.34 -10.22 2.17
CA THR A 151 0.46 -10.75 1.04
C THR A 151 -0.43 -11.44 0.01
N ARG A 152 -1.41 -12.23 0.46
CA ARG A 152 -2.40 -12.87 -0.40
C ARG A 152 -3.24 -11.82 -1.13
N ALA A 153 -3.75 -10.83 -0.41
CA ALA A 153 -4.56 -9.76 -1.02
C ALA A 153 -3.79 -8.97 -2.09
N ILE A 154 -2.50 -8.69 -1.87
CA ILE A 154 -1.65 -8.07 -2.89
C ILE A 154 -1.43 -9.00 -4.08
N SER A 155 -1.16 -10.30 -3.86
CA SER A 155 -0.92 -11.24 -4.97
C SER A 155 -2.13 -11.44 -5.89
N LEU A 156 -3.34 -11.35 -5.32
CA LEU A 156 -4.62 -11.55 -6.02
C LEU A 156 -5.27 -10.25 -6.47
N GLN A 157 -4.59 -9.10 -6.34
CA GLN A 157 -5.12 -7.84 -6.82
C GLN A 157 -5.16 -7.82 -8.35
N GLY A 158 -6.20 -7.22 -8.92
CA GLY A 158 -6.41 -7.16 -10.37
C GLY A 158 -6.91 -8.47 -10.99
N ALA A 159 -7.22 -9.48 -10.19
CA ALA A 159 -7.80 -10.74 -10.66
C ALA A 159 -9.14 -10.48 -11.35
N GLN A 160 -9.35 -11.09 -12.52
CA GLN A 160 -10.61 -10.97 -13.25
C GLN A 160 -11.73 -11.79 -12.60
N SER A 161 -11.38 -12.87 -11.90
CA SER A 161 -12.33 -13.73 -11.21
C SER A 161 -11.92 -13.85 -9.75
N LEU A 162 -12.87 -13.62 -8.85
CA LEU A 162 -12.74 -13.89 -7.44
C LEU A 162 -13.55 -15.15 -7.14
N GLU A 163 -13.00 -16.07 -6.35
CA GLU A 163 -13.78 -17.17 -5.80
C GLU A 163 -14.59 -16.68 -4.59
N ALA A 164 -15.75 -17.28 -4.35
CA ALA A 164 -16.61 -16.91 -3.24
C ALA A 164 -15.98 -17.14 -1.85
N SER A 165 -14.95 -17.97 -1.79
CA SER A 165 -14.14 -18.24 -0.61
C SER A 165 -13.03 -17.21 -0.36
N GLU A 166 -12.82 -16.24 -1.24
CA GLU A 166 -11.73 -15.27 -1.06
C GLU A 166 -11.99 -14.28 0.08
N HIS A 167 -10.93 -13.97 0.82
CA HIS A 167 -10.98 -13.16 2.03
C HIS A 167 -11.51 -11.74 1.75
N LYS A 168 -12.20 -11.12 2.70
CA LYS A 168 -12.81 -9.78 2.54
C LYS A 168 -11.83 -8.71 2.04
N LEU A 169 -10.57 -8.79 2.48
CA LEU A 169 -9.51 -7.88 2.05
C LEU A 169 -9.21 -8.01 0.54
N VAL A 170 -9.23 -9.23 0.00
CA VAL A 170 -9.03 -9.49 -1.44
C VAL A 170 -10.16 -8.89 -2.26
N GLN A 171 -11.41 -9.12 -1.84
CA GLN A 171 -12.60 -8.59 -2.52
C GLN A 171 -12.61 -7.06 -2.51
N LEU A 172 -12.28 -6.46 -1.36
CA LEU A 172 -12.21 -5.01 -1.22
C LEU A 172 -11.11 -4.38 -2.10
N LEU A 173 -9.92 -4.98 -2.16
CA LEU A 173 -8.83 -4.49 -3.01
C LEU A 173 -9.23 -4.51 -4.50
N ASN A 174 -9.79 -5.62 -4.95
CA ASN A 174 -10.25 -5.73 -6.33
C ASN A 174 -11.40 -4.76 -6.65
N ALA A 175 -12.37 -4.62 -5.74
CA ALA A 175 -13.46 -3.66 -5.90
C ALA A 175 -12.97 -2.21 -6.02
N ALA A 176 -12.04 -1.77 -5.15
CA ALA A 176 -11.45 -0.44 -5.22
C ALA A 176 -10.63 -0.21 -6.50
N GLN A 177 -10.08 -1.28 -7.08
CA GLN A 177 -9.36 -1.21 -8.33
C GLN A 177 -10.32 -1.10 -9.51
N TRP A 178 -11.41 -1.87 -9.54
CA TRP A 178 -12.44 -1.80 -10.58
C TRP A 178 -13.11 -0.43 -10.62
N LEU A 179 -13.49 0.13 -9.46
CA LEU A 179 -14.08 1.47 -9.36
C LEU A 179 -13.12 2.59 -9.78
N GLY A 180 -11.81 2.33 -9.75
CA GLY A 180 -10.80 3.26 -10.26
C GLY A 180 -10.65 3.24 -11.79
N ARG A 181 -11.31 2.31 -12.50
CA ARG A 181 -11.20 2.20 -13.97
C ARG A 181 -12.37 2.87 -14.68
N ALA A 182 -12.07 3.43 -15.86
CA ALA A 182 -13.07 4.10 -16.68
C ALA A 182 -14.12 3.15 -17.28
N ASP A 183 -13.82 1.85 -17.35
CA ASP A 183 -14.68 0.78 -17.87
C ASP A 183 -15.44 0.01 -16.77
N PHE A 184 -15.56 0.60 -15.57
CA PHE A 184 -16.33 -0.01 -14.48
C PHE A 184 -17.76 -0.33 -14.92
N ALA A 185 -18.15 -1.60 -14.81
CA ALA A 185 -19.47 -2.08 -15.17
C ALA A 185 -20.14 -2.75 -13.97
N ASN A 186 -21.45 -2.54 -13.81
CA ASN A 186 -22.24 -3.16 -12.73
C ASN A 186 -22.12 -4.69 -12.68
N ALA A 187 -21.85 -5.35 -13.82
CA ALA A 187 -21.60 -6.79 -13.87
C ALA A 187 -20.37 -7.26 -13.06
N MET A 188 -19.44 -6.35 -12.73
CA MET A 188 -18.31 -6.67 -11.84
C MET A 188 -18.76 -6.77 -10.37
N LEU A 189 -19.86 -6.12 -9.98
CA LEU A 189 -20.42 -6.18 -8.63
C LEU A 189 -20.99 -7.56 -8.30
N ASP A 190 -21.45 -8.30 -9.32
CA ASP A 190 -21.95 -9.67 -9.15
C ASP A 190 -20.86 -10.63 -8.67
N ARG A 191 -19.58 -10.25 -8.79
CA ARG A 191 -18.40 -11.00 -8.32
C ARG A 191 -18.04 -10.71 -6.86
N ILE A 192 -18.74 -9.79 -6.20
CA ILE A 192 -18.53 -9.44 -4.80
C ILE A 192 -19.56 -10.18 -3.97
N ASP A 193 -19.18 -11.25 -3.29
CA ASP A 193 -20.11 -12.04 -2.47
C ASP A 193 -20.44 -11.37 -1.13
N ASP A 194 -19.56 -10.48 -0.66
CA ASP A 194 -19.85 -9.64 0.49
C ASP A 194 -20.93 -8.59 0.15
N LEU A 195 -22.15 -8.80 0.65
CA LEU A 195 -23.30 -7.93 0.38
C LEU A 195 -23.08 -6.49 0.85
N ASP A 196 -22.42 -6.29 2.00
CA ASP A 196 -22.14 -4.95 2.54
C ASP A 196 -21.16 -4.22 1.61
N LEU A 197 -20.14 -4.93 1.11
CA LEU A 197 -19.20 -4.38 0.13
C LEU A 197 -19.88 -4.11 -1.23
N ARG A 198 -20.78 -4.98 -1.67
CA ARG A 198 -21.53 -4.79 -2.92
C ARG A 198 -22.40 -3.54 -2.85
N GLU A 199 -23.13 -3.34 -1.75
CA GLU A 199 -23.90 -2.11 -1.51
C GLU A 199 -23.00 -0.88 -1.43
N ALA A 200 -21.86 -0.98 -0.73
CA ALA A 200 -20.89 0.11 -0.65
C ALA A 200 -20.39 0.56 -2.03
N CYS A 201 -20.12 -0.39 -2.93
CA CYS A 201 -19.69 -0.09 -4.29
C CYS A 201 -20.81 0.55 -5.12
N LEU A 202 -22.06 0.11 -4.96
CA LEU A 202 -23.21 0.73 -5.63
C LEU A 202 -23.38 2.19 -5.22
N GLN A 203 -23.28 2.48 -3.91
CA GLN A 203 -23.34 3.86 -3.40
C GLN A 203 -22.15 4.70 -3.85
N PHE A 204 -20.99 4.08 -4.09
CA PHE A 204 -19.78 4.79 -4.54
C PHE A 204 -19.89 5.20 -6.01
N ALA A 205 -20.57 4.38 -6.83
CA ALA A 205 -20.76 4.62 -8.26
C ALA A 205 -21.94 5.56 -8.59
N SER A 206 -22.85 5.82 -7.64
CA SER A 206 -24.00 6.73 -7.77
C SER A 206 -23.63 8.18 -7.46
#